data_AF-A0A2D7K9K2-F1
#
_entry.id   AF-A0A2D7K9K2-F1
#
_cell.length_a   1.000
_cell.length_b   1.000
_cell.length_c   1.000
_cell.angle_alpha   90.00
_cell.angle_beta   90.00
_cell.angle_gamma   90.00
#
_symmetry.space_group_name_H-M   'P 1'
#
loop_
_entity.id
_entity.type
_entity.pdbx_description
1 polymer ?
#
loop_
_entity_poly.entity_id
_entity_poly.type
_entity_poly.pdbx_seq_one_letter_code
_entity_poly.pdbx_strand_id
1 'polypeptide(L)'
;MKKVAIFFGALAVFSLSSCNKCAECHAATEIGGTEYELEELGDYCDDELESIEASGYDVSDTLYLTADGDSLPSPVYPGNVEVHCGEDY
;
A
#
# COMPACT_ATOMS: atom_id res chain seq x y z
N MET A 1 18.77 14.40 -42.67
CA MET A 1 18.99 14.90 -41.29
C MET A 1 17.68 15.47 -40.74
N LYS A 2 17.07 14.79 -39.76
CA LYS A 2 16.19 15.45 -38.79
C LYS A 2 16.09 14.55 -37.56
N LYS A 3 16.59 15.10 -36.46
CA LYS A 3 16.80 14.45 -35.16
C LYS A 3 15.44 14.30 -34.49
N VAL A 4 15.07 13.09 -34.07
CA VAL A 4 13.94 12.90 -33.15
C VAL A 4 14.54 12.50 -31.82
N ALA A 5 14.50 13.45 -30.90
CA ALA A 5 14.98 13.32 -29.54
C ALA A 5 14.07 12.35 -28.78
N ILE A 6 14.65 11.28 -28.25
CA ILE A 6 14.00 10.41 -27.27
C ILE A 6 14.09 11.16 -25.94
N PHE A 7 12.95 11.67 -25.48
CA PHE A 7 12.81 12.18 -24.12
C PHE A 7 12.97 11.00 -23.16
N PHE A 8 14.06 11.01 -22.39
CA PHE A 8 14.22 10.19 -21.20
C PHE A 8 13.27 10.72 -20.12
N GLY A 9 12.03 10.26 -20.14
CA GLY A 9 11.17 10.28 -18.96
C GLY A 9 11.60 9.14 -18.06
N ALA A 10 12.51 9.40 -17.13
CA ALA A 10 12.79 8.48 -16.04
C ALA A 10 11.58 8.48 -15.10
N LEU A 11 10.56 7.67 -15.43
CA LEU A 11 9.66 7.17 -14.41
C LEU A 11 10.50 6.22 -13.56
N ALA A 12 10.84 6.68 -12.36
CA ALA A 12 11.37 5.81 -11.32
C ALA A 12 10.27 4.81 -10.98
N VAL A 13 10.34 3.63 -11.60
CA VAL A 13 9.59 2.46 -11.17
C VAL A 13 10.28 2.00 -9.89
N PHE A 14 9.86 2.57 -8.75
CA PHE A 14 10.19 1.99 -7.46
C PHE A 14 9.44 0.65 -7.38
N SER A 15 10.14 -0.42 -7.75
CA SER A 15 10.01 -1.77 -7.19
C SER A 15 8.60 -2.18 -6.72
N LEU A 16 7.68 -2.46 -7.64
CA LEU A 16 6.47 -3.27 -7.37
C LEU A 16 6.74 -4.78 -7.58
N SER A 17 8.01 -5.20 -7.59
CA SER A 17 8.40 -6.58 -7.95
C SER A 17 8.20 -7.59 -6.82
N SER A 18 7.81 -7.17 -5.61
CA SER A 18 7.55 -8.06 -4.48
C SER A 18 6.15 -8.67 -4.48
N CYS A 19 5.17 -8.05 -5.14
CA CYS A 19 3.75 -8.42 -5.06
C CYS A 19 3.31 -9.66 -5.85
N ASN A 20 4.23 -10.39 -6.50
CA ASN A 20 3.93 -11.62 -7.23
C ASN A 20 3.92 -12.88 -6.32
N LYS A 21 4.13 -12.75 -5.00
CA LYS A 21 4.32 -13.88 -4.06
C LYS A 21 3.84 -13.67 -2.62
N CYS A 22 3.15 -12.58 -2.31
CA CYS A 22 2.82 -12.27 -0.92
C CYS A 22 1.85 -13.32 -0.37
N ALA A 23 2.19 -13.94 0.76
CA ALA A 23 1.30 -14.90 1.41
C ALA A 23 0.04 -14.22 1.95
N GLU A 24 0.16 -12.96 2.41
CA GLU A 24 -0.93 -12.18 3.00
C GLU A 24 -0.72 -10.68 2.72
N CYS A 25 -1.80 -9.91 2.65
CA CYS A 25 -1.79 -8.45 2.45
C CYS A 25 -2.45 -7.73 3.63
N HIS A 26 -2.00 -6.52 3.92
CA HIS A 26 -2.61 -5.67 4.94
C HIS A 26 -2.74 -4.22 4.47
N ALA A 27 -3.74 -3.53 4.99
CA ALA A 27 -3.85 -2.08 4.90
C ALA A 27 -3.05 -1.44 6.04
N ALA A 28 -2.21 -0.46 5.73
CA ALA A 28 -1.38 0.22 6.72
C ALA A 28 -1.36 1.75 6.52
N THR A 29 -0.85 2.44 7.53
CA THR A 29 -0.65 3.89 7.51
C THR A 29 0.66 4.26 8.17
N GLU A 30 1.35 5.29 7.66
CA GLU A 30 2.53 5.85 8.32
C GLU A 30 2.14 7.03 9.22
N ILE A 31 2.41 6.92 10.52
CA ILE A 31 2.25 8.01 11.48
C ILE A 31 3.59 8.32 12.13
N GLY A 32 4.19 9.45 11.76
CA GLY A 32 5.46 9.91 12.33
C GLY A 32 6.66 9.04 11.95
N GLY A 33 6.65 8.44 10.75
CA GLY A 33 7.73 7.55 10.28
C GLY A 33 7.64 6.13 10.82
N THR A 34 6.51 5.75 11.41
CA THR A 34 6.22 4.38 11.86
C THR A 34 4.98 3.90 11.14
N GLU A 35 5.06 2.73 10.53
CA GLU A 35 3.94 2.05 9.88
C GLU A 35 3.07 1.37 10.94
N TYR A 36 1.75 1.47 10.78
CA TYR A 36 0.74 0.84 11.61
C TYR A 36 -0.21 0.07 10.72
N GLU A 37 -0.29 -1.24 10.94
CA GLU A 37 -1.27 -2.09 10.29
C GLU A 37 -2.67 -1.78 10.83
N LEU A 38 -3.61 -1.57 9.91
CA LEU A 38 -4.99 -1.17 10.18
C LEU A 38 -5.95 -2.33 10.03
N GLU A 39 -5.72 -3.18 9.02
CA GLU A 39 -6.57 -4.33 8.71
C GLU A 39 -5.78 -5.38 7.92
N GLU A 40 -5.90 -6.66 8.28
CA GLU A 40 -5.47 -7.76 7.43
C GLU A 40 -6.49 -7.98 6.32
N LEU A 41 -6.04 -7.88 5.07
CA LEU A 41 -6.87 -8.04 3.87
C LEU A 41 -6.90 -9.52 3.41
N GLY A 42 -5.94 -10.33 3.85
CA GLY A 42 -5.79 -11.74 3.45
C GLY A 42 -5.02 -11.92 2.14
N ASP A 43 -5.13 -13.10 1.52
CA ASP A 43 -4.41 -13.51 0.31
C ASP A 43 -4.90 -12.77 -0.97
N TYR A 44 -4.71 -11.46 -1.04
CA TYR A 44 -4.78 -10.73 -2.30
C TYR A 44 -3.42 -10.86 -2.99
N CYS A 45 -3.23 -11.96 -3.71
CA CYS A 45 -1.97 -12.22 -4.39
C CYS A 45 -2.18 -12.00 -5.89
N ASP A 46 -1.29 -11.25 -6.55
CA ASP A 46 -1.21 -11.00 -8.01
C ASP A 46 -1.99 -9.75 -8.51
N ASP A 47 -2.56 -9.75 -9.72
CA ASP A 47 -3.13 -8.57 -10.41
C ASP A 47 -4.19 -7.79 -9.58
N GLU A 48 -4.93 -8.47 -8.70
CA GLU A 48 -5.90 -7.84 -7.82
C GLU A 48 -5.23 -6.91 -6.81
N LEU A 49 -4.07 -7.29 -6.27
CA LEU A 49 -3.29 -6.44 -5.39
C LEU A 49 -2.70 -5.25 -6.13
N GLU A 50 -2.14 -5.44 -7.32
CA GLU A 50 -1.60 -4.33 -8.12
C GLU A 50 -2.71 -3.30 -8.42
N SER A 51 -3.94 -3.77 -8.64
CA SER A 51 -5.10 -2.90 -8.84
C SER A 51 -5.52 -2.16 -7.57
N ILE A 52 -5.41 -2.80 -6.41
CA ILE A 52 -5.72 -2.22 -5.10
C ILE A 52 -4.63 -1.23 -4.67
N GLU A 53 -3.35 -1.58 -4.80
CA GLU A 53 -2.22 -0.68 -4.55
C GLU A 53 -2.27 0.55 -5.47
N ALA A 54 -2.62 0.37 -6.75
CA ALA A 54 -2.75 1.48 -7.69
C ALA A 54 -3.97 2.38 -7.39
N SER A 55 -5.04 1.82 -6.81
CA SER A 55 -6.27 2.55 -6.49
C SER A 55 -6.28 3.14 -5.07
N GLY A 56 -5.47 2.58 -4.17
CA GLY A 56 -5.59 2.76 -2.72
C GLY A 56 -6.70 1.89 -2.11
N TYR A 57 -6.57 1.57 -0.82
CA TYR A 57 -7.63 0.92 -0.05
C TYR A 57 -8.44 1.96 0.71
N ASP A 58 -9.72 2.14 0.37
CA ASP A 58 -10.55 3.19 0.96
C ASP A 58 -11.17 2.73 2.29
N VAL A 59 -10.91 3.48 3.35
CA VAL A 59 -11.57 3.30 4.65
C VAL A 59 -12.69 4.33 4.81
N SER A 60 -13.90 3.87 5.13
CA SER A 60 -15.10 4.72 5.22
C SER A 60 -15.23 5.45 6.55
N ASP A 61 -14.58 4.95 7.60
CA ASP A 61 -14.69 5.43 8.96
C ASP A 61 -13.35 5.93 9.50
N THR A 62 -13.41 6.74 10.56
CA THR A 62 -12.20 7.13 11.27
C THR A 62 -11.69 5.96 12.11
N LEU A 63 -10.45 5.54 11.87
CA LEU A 63 -9.81 4.45 12.62
C LEU A 63 -9.02 5.01 13.80
N TYR A 64 -9.13 4.31 14.93
CA TYR A 64 -8.46 4.66 16.19
C TYR A 64 -7.59 3.51 16.70
N LEU A 65 -7.69 2.33 16.09
CA LEU A 65 -7.03 1.12 16.52
C LEU A 65 -6.24 0.51 15.35
N THR A 66 -5.19 -0.25 15.67
CA THR A 66 -4.48 -1.14 14.75
C THR A 66 -5.30 -2.41 14.48
N ALA A 67 -4.83 -3.24 13.54
CA ALA A 67 -5.39 -4.57 13.28
C ALA A 67 -5.44 -5.45 14.56
N ASP A 68 -4.43 -5.34 15.43
CA ASP A 68 -4.36 -6.03 16.73
C ASP A 68 -5.28 -5.45 17.82
N GLY A 69 -5.91 -4.30 17.56
CA GLY A 69 -6.77 -3.60 18.52
C GLY A 69 -6.02 -2.65 19.46
N ASP A 70 -4.75 -2.35 19.21
CA ASP A 70 -3.98 -1.35 19.96
C ASP A 70 -4.35 0.06 19.54
N SER A 71 -4.26 1.04 20.46
CA SER A 71 -4.60 2.43 20.14
C SER A 71 -3.56 3.07 19.23
N LEU A 72 -4.02 3.68 18.14
CA LEU A 72 -3.17 4.48 17.25
C LEU A 72 -2.70 5.77 17.93
N PRO A 73 -1.48 6.25 17.62
CA PRO A 73 -0.98 7.52 18.14
C PRO A 73 -1.77 8.75 17.63
N SER A 74 -2.46 8.60 16.49
CA SER A 74 -3.35 9.61 15.92
C SER A 74 -4.50 8.91 15.18
N PRO A 75 -5.72 9.48 15.13
CA PRO A 75 -6.79 8.95 14.30
C PRO A 75 -6.41 8.99 12.82
N VAL A 76 -6.80 7.94 12.09
CA VAL A 76 -6.74 7.87 10.63
C VAL A 76 -8.10 8.24 10.09
N TYR A 77 -8.17 9.28 9.27
CA TYR A 77 -9.44 9.77 8.72
C TYR A 77 -9.83 8.96 7.47
N PRO A 78 -11.14 8.97 7.12
CA PRO A 78 -11.61 8.32 5.91
C PRO A 78 -10.84 8.74 4.65
N GLY A 79 -10.60 7.78 3.77
CA GLY A 79 -9.86 7.96 2.52
C GLY A 79 -8.99 6.75 2.20
N ASN A 80 -8.11 6.90 1.21
CA ASN A 80 -7.22 5.83 0.78
C ASN A 80 -6.05 5.67 1.75
N VAL A 81 -5.86 4.45 2.23
CA VAL A 81 -4.67 4.00 2.97
C VAL A 81 -3.80 3.13 2.07
N GLU A 82 -2.55 2.97 2.48
CA GLU A 82 -1.58 2.19 1.71
C GLU A 82 -1.83 0.69 1.95
N VAL A 83 -1.63 -0.12 0.91
CA VAL A 83 -1.68 -1.57 1.02
C VAL A 83 -0.27 -2.09 0.84
N HIS A 84 0.11 -2.98 1.74
CA HIS A 84 1.43 -3.58 1.76
C HIS A 84 1.28 -5.10 1.82
N CYS A 85 2.30 -5.78 1.32
CA CYS A 85 2.44 -7.21 1.55
C CYS A 85 2.87 -7.47 2.98
N GLY A 86 2.18 -8.39 3.64
CA GLY A 86 2.63 -8.96 4.90
C GLY A 86 3.99 -9.65 4.74
N GLU A 87 4.73 -9.74 5.83
CA GLU A 87 6.01 -10.45 5.81
C GLU A 87 5.76 -11.95 5.54
N ASP A 88 6.34 -12.47 4.45
CA ASP A 88 6.38 -13.91 4.17
C ASP A 88 7.05 -14.63 5.36
N TYR A 89 6.28 -15.38 6.16
CA TYR A 89 6.81 -16.22 7.25
C TYR A 89 7.60 -17.43 6.72
#